data_AF-A0AAE0VZ98-F1
#
_entry.id   AF-A0AAE0VZ98-F1
#
_cell.length_a   1.000
_cell.length_b   1.000
_cell.length_c   1.000
_cell.angle_alpha   90.00
_cell.angle_beta   90.00
_cell.angle_gamma   90.00
#
_symmetry.space_group_name_H-M   'P 1'
#
loop_
_entity.id
_entity.type
_entity.pdbx_description
1 polymer ?
#
loop_
_entity_poly.entity_id
_entity_poly.type
_entity_poly.pdbx_seq_one_letter_code
_entity_poly.pdbx_strand_id
1 'polypeptide(L)'
;MSGDIVHNIFYHSDGERCASRLKEFFSGRKYNVQFNLHELQNGYSTDPCNLGVSILVFTPHLHAFITSRMNLDLNAIFPNPELSVVLVVGVEKTRVEIRTLLSSRIWDFHKWTIMEYQATGSFNALDKDIMKLVEKSEGFQPAPSLQKFRVWTREGVKSHEEVLLIFTKPVDNDSKVKVIQEWDSRERMAQPLNPMIYSFTVGDVDPGERKIEVIVNGFSFGRSTLYVPSVISKMEEISKLLHDIVNPIELLCQCLYIVPATLENLDRRLRDLLSNNTSSVSHIFGELNWERFGDSNSNYELPTLLHFGAKYGLRLFCMELLSHPGGTHALKMKNKDGLLPDQIAQKEKFDDLAKDLHAGKKDFACLGIMQSSLRRIKAKVSDTNNGPQPCTMYQTNSLRSSRSSTSYLKPLQQASHTNSVRSSDSGIGEEIYPKSNVREQGKPQTRI
;
A
#
# COMPACT_ATOMS: atom_id res chain seq x y z
N MET A 1 10.87 -5.99 -15.45
CA MET A 1 10.63 -5.23 -16.70
C MET A 1 9.28 -5.67 -17.22
N SER A 2 8.27 -4.82 -17.06
CA SER A 2 6.93 -5.04 -17.64
C SER A 2 7.09 -4.90 -19.15
N GLY A 3 7.26 -6.02 -19.86
CA GLY A 3 7.32 -6.00 -21.31
C GLY A 3 5.93 -5.70 -21.84
N ASP A 4 5.75 -4.52 -22.42
CA ASP A 4 4.50 -4.18 -23.11
C ASP A 4 4.20 -5.26 -24.16
N ILE A 5 2.97 -5.78 -24.15
CA ILE A 5 2.54 -6.80 -25.10
C ILE A 5 2.38 -6.12 -26.45
N VAL A 6 3.21 -6.53 -27.41
CA VAL A 6 3.21 -5.97 -28.76
C VAL A 6 2.42 -6.88 -29.70
N HIS A 7 1.36 -6.33 -30.33
CA HIS A 7 0.62 -7.00 -31.39
C HIS A 7 1.12 -6.55 -32.77
N ASN A 8 1.19 -7.47 -33.72
CA ASN A 8 1.84 -7.24 -35.01
C ASN A 8 0.95 -7.69 -36.18
N ILE A 9 0.93 -6.90 -37.25
CA ILE A 9 0.30 -7.22 -38.53
C ILE A 9 1.39 -7.22 -39.60
N PHE A 10 1.55 -8.37 -40.25
CA PHE A 10 2.50 -8.60 -41.33
C PHE A 10 1.76 -8.63 -42.67
N TYR A 11 2.26 -7.89 -43.65
CA TYR A 11 1.65 -7.77 -44.97
C TYR A 11 2.70 -7.66 -46.06
N HIS A 12 2.31 -7.92 -47.31
CA HIS A 12 3.07 -7.53 -48.50
C HIS A 12 2.44 -6.26 -49.08
N SER A 13 3.14 -5.55 -49.97
CA SER A 13 2.72 -4.26 -50.54
C SER A 13 1.25 -4.15 -50.98
N ASP A 14 0.65 -5.20 -51.54
CA ASP A 14 -0.77 -5.21 -51.96
C ASP A 14 -1.77 -5.34 -50.80
N GLY A 15 -1.31 -5.80 -49.64
CA GLY A 15 -2.07 -5.93 -48.40
C GLY A 15 -2.07 -4.69 -47.51
N GLU A 16 -1.30 -3.66 -47.84
CA GLU A 16 -1.12 -2.46 -47.00
C GLU A 16 -2.46 -1.82 -46.62
N ARG A 17 -3.35 -1.64 -47.59
CA ARG A 17 -4.67 -1.04 -47.37
C ARG A 17 -5.54 -1.86 -46.41
N CYS A 18 -5.43 -3.19 -46.46
CA CYS A 18 -6.13 -4.09 -45.54
C CYS A 18 -5.53 -4.00 -44.14
N ALA A 19 -4.20 -4.05 -44.04
CA ALA A 19 -3.46 -3.97 -42.79
C ALA A 19 -3.73 -2.64 -42.05
N SER A 20 -3.67 -1.51 -42.74
CA SER A 20 -3.97 -0.18 -42.18
C SER A 20 -5.41 -0.06 -41.69
N ARG A 21 -6.38 -0.56 -42.47
CA ARG A 21 -7.79 -0.59 -42.03
C ARG A 21 -8.01 -1.48 -40.82
N LEU A 22 -7.32 -2.62 -40.74
CA LEU A 22 -7.41 -3.53 -39.60
C LEU A 22 -6.81 -2.89 -38.35
N LYS A 23 -5.65 -2.22 -38.48
CA LYS A 23 -5.06 -1.42 -37.41
C LYS A 23 -6.03 -0.33 -36.93
N GLU A 24 -6.61 0.46 -37.83
CA GLU A 24 -7.57 1.52 -37.46
C GLU A 24 -8.81 0.95 -36.77
N PHE A 25 -9.33 -0.17 -37.25
CA PHE A 25 -10.50 -0.83 -36.67
C PHE A 25 -10.27 -1.23 -35.21
N PHE A 26 -9.11 -1.84 -34.90
CA PHE A 26 -8.76 -2.24 -33.53
C PHE A 26 -8.22 -1.09 -32.68
N SER A 27 -7.61 -0.07 -33.28
CA SER A 27 -7.17 1.14 -32.56
C SER A 27 -8.33 2.09 -32.23
N GLY A 28 -9.49 1.90 -32.88
CA GLY A 28 -10.68 2.71 -32.64
C GLY A 28 -11.22 2.58 -31.21
N ARG A 29 -12.11 3.52 -30.82
CA ARG A 29 -12.68 3.62 -29.45
C ARG A 29 -13.30 2.34 -28.91
N LYS A 30 -13.70 1.40 -29.78
CA LYS A 30 -14.34 0.13 -29.38
C LYS A 30 -13.35 -0.83 -28.70
N TYR A 31 -12.10 -0.89 -29.15
CA TYR A 31 -11.12 -1.88 -28.69
C TYR A 31 -9.87 -1.21 -28.12
N ASN A 32 -9.39 -0.13 -28.75
CA ASN A 32 -8.18 0.60 -28.36
C ASN A 32 -6.98 -0.34 -28.11
N VAL A 33 -6.81 -1.29 -29.03
CA VAL A 33 -5.67 -2.22 -29.11
C VAL A 33 -4.73 -1.71 -30.19
N GLN A 34 -3.45 -1.58 -29.86
CA GLN A 34 -2.45 -1.12 -30.81
C GLN A 34 -1.81 -2.29 -31.55
N PHE A 35 -1.76 -2.17 -32.87
CA PHE A 35 -1.04 -3.09 -33.74
C PHE A 35 0.08 -2.35 -34.47
N ASN A 36 1.25 -2.96 -34.50
CA ASN A 36 2.38 -2.53 -35.33
C ASN A 36 2.27 -3.14 -36.71
N LEU A 37 2.61 -2.36 -37.74
CA LEU A 37 2.54 -2.74 -39.13
C LEU A 37 3.94 -3.09 -39.63
N HIS A 38 4.10 -4.26 -40.22
CA HIS A 38 5.36 -4.75 -40.76
C HIS A 38 5.18 -5.20 -42.20
N GLU A 39 5.85 -4.52 -43.12
CA GLU A 39 5.90 -4.94 -44.51
C GLU A 39 6.99 -6.02 -44.69
N LEU A 40 6.63 -7.15 -45.29
CA LEU A 40 7.54 -8.23 -45.60
C LEU A 40 8.36 -7.88 -46.85
N GLN A 41 9.50 -7.20 -46.65
CA GLN A 41 10.45 -6.84 -47.72
C GLN A 41 11.72 -7.73 -47.74
N ASN A 42 12.58 -7.50 -48.73
CA ASN A 42 13.88 -8.13 -48.91
C ASN A 42 14.87 -7.72 -47.80
N GLY A 43 14.89 -8.47 -46.70
CA GLY A 43 15.81 -8.27 -45.58
C GLY A 43 15.05 -8.09 -44.27
N TYR A 44 15.07 -9.13 -43.43
CA TYR A 44 14.38 -9.09 -42.15
C TYR A 44 15.21 -8.33 -41.13
N SER A 45 14.72 -7.17 -40.66
CA SER A 45 15.20 -6.58 -39.41
C SER A 45 14.55 -7.38 -38.27
N THR A 46 15.35 -8.24 -37.66
CA THR A 46 14.96 -9.05 -36.51
C THR A 46 14.90 -8.18 -35.26
N ASP A 47 13.71 -7.74 -34.88
CA ASP A 47 13.41 -7.45 -33.47
C ASP A 47 12.03 -8.02 -33.11
N PRO A 48 11.90 -9.35 -32.97
CA PRO A 48 10.63 -9.95 -32.59
C PRO A 48 10.53 -10.00 -31.06
N CYS A 49 10.24 -8.87 -30.41
CA CYS A 49 9.57 -8.91 -29.12
C CYS A 49 8.08 -9.25 -29.36
N ASN A 50 7.82 -10.47 -29.83
CA ASN A 50 6.49 -10.88 -30.28
C ASN A 50 5.76 -11.63 -29.15
N LEU A 51 5.38 -10.88 -28.12
CA LEU A 51 4.65 -11.40 -26.95
C LEU A 51 3.13 -11.43 -27.18
N GLY A 52 2.63 -10.71 -28.19
CA GLY A 52 1.20 -10.56 -28.50
C GLY A 52 0.73 -11.31 -29.76
N VAL A 53 -0.47 -10.95 -30.22
CA VAL A 53 -1.11 -11.53 -31.43
C VAL A 53 -0.37 -11.13 -32.70
N SER A 54 -0.13 -12.09 -33.59
CA SER A 54 0.46 -11.88 -34.91
C SER A 54 -0.54 -12.19 -36.03
N ILE A 55 -0.78 -11.23 -36.91
CA ILE A 55 -1.72 -11.38 -38.04
C ILE A 55 -0.94 -11.33 -39.35
N LEU A 56 -1.03 -12.37 -40.17
CA LEU A 56 -0.47 -12.42 -41.51
C LEU A 56 -1.57 -12.15 -42.54
N VAL A 57 -1.48 -11.01 -43.24
CA VAL A 57 -2.40 -10.64 -44.33
C VAL A 57 -1.96 -11.38 -45.60
N PHE A 58 -2.71 -12.42 -45.96
CA PHE A 58 -2.41 -13.32 -47.05
C PHE A 58 -3.14 -12.93 -48.34
N THR A 59 -2.41 -12.21 -49.20
CA THR A 59 -2.86 -11.66 -50.47
C THR A 59 -2.28 -12.43 -51.68
N PRO A 60 -2.79 -12.20 -52.90
CA PRO A 60 -2.24 -12.82 -54.11
C PRO A 60 -0.75 -12.53 -54.34
N HIS A 61 -0.26 -11.31 -54.06
CA HIS A 61 1.17 -11.02 -54.22
C HIS A 61 1.99 -11.69 -53.13
N LEU A 62 1.51 -11.77 -51.89
CA LEU A 62 2.21 -12.53 -50.85
C LEU A 62 2.29 -14.02 -51.20
N HIS A 63 1.23 -14.59 -51.75
CA HIS A 63 1.24 -15.96 -52.26
C HIS A 63 2.30 -16.15 -53.35
N ALA A 64 2.35 -15.26 -54.35
CA ALA A 64 3.37 -15.30 -55.41
C ALA A 64 4.79 -15.14 -54.85
N PHE A 65 4.98 -14.22 -53.90
CA PHE A 65 6.24 -13.98 -53.21
C PHE A 65 6.74 -15.21 -52.47
N ILE A 66 5.90 -15.84 -51.64
CA ILE A 66 6.26 -17.06 -50.88
C ILE A 66 6.54 -18.22 -51.83
N THR A 67 5.75 -18.37 -52.90
CA THR A 67 5.94 -19.43 -53.90
C THR A 67 7.25 -19.27 -54.65
N SER A 68 7.65 -18.04 -54.98
CA SER A 68 8.89 -17.74 -55.70
C SER A 68 10.17 -17.97 -54.87
N ARG A 69 10.05 -18.12 -53.54
CA ARG A 69 11.18 -18.25 -52.62
C ARG A 69 11.18 -19.58 -51.90
N MET A 70 12.10 -20.45 -52.30
CA MET A 70 12.22 -21.77 -51.66
C MET A 70 12.79 -21.71 -50.23
N ASN A 71 13.63 -20.72 -49.92
CA ASN A 71 14.33 -20.61 -48.62
C ASN A 71 13.78 -19.51 -47.70
N LEU A 72 12.50 -19.15 -47.83
CA LEU A 72 11.89 -18.16 -46.93
C LEU A 72 11.54 -18.81 -45.58
N ASP A 73 12.36 -18.58 -44.56
CA ASP A 73 12.04 -19.01 -43.20
C ASP A 73 11.23 -17.93 -42.48
N LEU A 74 9.94 -18.19 -42.25
CA LEU A 74 9.05 -17.28 -41.54
C LEU A 74 9.00 -17.57 -40.03
N ASN A 75 9.67 -18.61 -39.53
CA ASN A 75 9.60 -19.03 -38.13
C ASN A 75 10.16 -17.98 -37.17
N ALA A 76 11.20 -17.25 -37.58
CA ALA A 76 11.79 -16.17 -36.78
C ALA A 76 10.82 -15.00 -36.52
N ILE A 77 9.80 -14.86 -37.37
CA ILE A 77 8.81 -13.78 -37.29
C ILE A 77 7.64 -14.20 -36.40
N PHE A 78 7.31 -15.49 -36.37
CA PHE A 78 6.14 -16.04 -35.70
C PHE A 78 6.52 -17.05 -34.61
N PRO A 79 6.96 -16.57 -33.43
CA PRO A 79 7.40 -17.45 -32.35
C PRO A 79 6.24 -18.15 -31.61
N ASN A 80 5.01 -17.62 -31.68
CA ASN A 80 3.85 -18.16 -30.96
C ASN A 80 2.72 -18.62 -31.91
N PRO A 81 2.65 -19.93 -32.24
CA PRO A 81 1.66 -20.46 -33.17
C PRO A 81 0.20 -20.28 -32.73
N GLU A 82 -0.05 -20.30 -31.42
CA GLU A 82 -1.42 -20.23 -30.86
C GLU A 82 -1.99 -18.81 -30.82
N LEU A 83 -1.14 -17.79 -30.98
CA LEU A 83 -1.53 -16.38 -31.08
C LEU A 83 -1.38 -15.85 -32.51
N SER A 84 -1.23 -16.75 -33.49
CA SER A 84 -0.99 -16.39 -34.89
C SER A 84 -2.22 -16.65 -35.76
N VAL A 85 -2.53 -15.68 -36.62
CA VAL A 85 -3.70 -15.67 -37.51
C VAL A 85 -3.25 -15.46 -38.95
N VAL A 86 -3.82 -16.23 -39.87
CA VAL A 86 -3.74 -15.94 -41.32
C VAL A 86 -5.06 -15.34 -41.76
N LEU A 87 -5.00 -14.11 -42.29
CA LEU A 87 -6.14 -13.42 -42.87
C LEU A 87 -6.05 -13.50 -44.40
N VAL A 88 -6.84 -14.39 -45.01
CA VAL A 88 -6.86 -14.59 -46.47
C VAL A 88 -7.70 -13.51 -47.13
N VAL A 89 -7.10 -12.74 -48.04
CA VAL A 89 -7.73 -11.61 -48.73
C VAL A 89 -7.61 -11.79 -50.24
N GLY A 90 -8.74 -12.04 -50.92
CA GLY A 90 -8.80 -12.05 -52.39
C GLY A 90 -7.98 -13.14 -53.08
N VAL A 91 -7.66 -14.23 -52.39
CA VAL A 91 -6.94 -15.38 -52.96
C VAL A 91 -7.93 -16.46 -53.40
N GLU A 92 -7.97 -16.77 -54.70
CA GLU A 92 -8.74 -17.88 -55.26
C GLU A 92 -8.00 -19.23 -55.07
N LYS A 93 -7.77 -19.59 -53.81
CA LYS A 93 -7.17 -20.87 -53.42
C LYS A 93 -7.98 -21.51 -52.32
N THR A 94 -8.03 -22.84 -52.34
CA THR A 94 -8.67 -23.60 -51.28
C THR A 94 -7.88 -23.49 -49.97
N ARG A 95 -8.56 -23.60 -48.83
CA ARG A 95 -7.91 -23.65 -47.51
C ARG A 95 -6.83 -24.74 -47.42
N VAL A 96 -6.98 -25.82 -48.18
CA VAL A 96 -6.02 -26.94 -48.24
C VAL A 96 -4.73 -26.48 -48.92
N GLU A 97 -4.80 -25.84 -50.08
CA GLU A 97 -3.62 -25.33 -50.80
C GLU A 97 -2.84 -24.30 -49.95
N ILE A 98 -3.56 -23.38 -49.29
CA ILE A 98 -2.94 -22.38 -48.40
C ILE A 98 -2.24 -23.07 -47.23
N ARG A 99 -2.89 -24.08 -46.64
CA ARG A 99 -2.28 -24.89 -45.56
C ARG A 99 -1.02 -25.59 -46.02
N THR A 100 -1.04 -26.26 -47.17
CA THR A 100 0.12 -26.99 -47.70
C THR A 100 1.29 -26.04 -47.95
N LEU A 101 1.04 -24.87 -48.54
CA LEU A 101 2.07 -23.88 -48.80
C LEU A 101 2.69 -23.36 -47.50
N LEU A 102 1.87 -22.90 -46.55
CA LEU A 102 2.38 -22.27 -45.31
C LEU A 102 2.98 -23.28 -44.34
N SER A 103 2.46 -24.51 -44.29
CA SER A 103 3.01 -25.58 -43.45
C SER A 103 4.42 -26.01 -43.89
N SER A 104 4.81 -25.71 -45.14
CA SER A 104 6.16 -25.93 -45.66
C SER A 104 7.15 -24.79 -45.31
N ARG A 105 6.67 -23.72 -44.68
CA ARG A 105 7.44 -22.49 -44.36
C ARG A 105 7.35 -22.06 -42.89
N ILE A 106 6.32 -22.54 -42.17
CA ILE A 106 6.01 -22.19 -40.79
C ILE A 106 5.80 -23.48 -39.98
N TRP A 107 6.56 -23.64 -38.91
CA TRP A 107 6.38 -24.71 -37.93
C TRP A 107 5.05 -24.58 -37.20
N ASP A 108 4.45 -25.71 -36.81
CA ASP A 108 3.20 -25.73 -36.04
C ASP A 108 2.03 -24.95 -36.68
N PHE A 109 2.03 -24.78 -38.01
CA PHE A 109 0.96 -24.07 -38.73
C PHE A 109 -0.45 -24.64 -38.47
N HIS A 110 -0.55 -25.91 -38.09
CA HIS A 110 -1.81 -26.54 -37.70
C HIS A 110 -2.50 -25.86 -36.50
N LYS A 111 -1.74 -25.13 -35.65
CA LYS A 111 -2.25 -24.36 -34.50
C LYS A 111 -2.76 -22.97 -34.87
N TRP A 112 -2.45 -22.48 -36.07
CA TRP A 112 -2.83 -21.14 -36.51
C TRP A 112 -4.32 -21.06 -36.84
N THR A 113 -4.90 -19.90 -36.58
CA THR A 113 -6.28 -19.61 -36.97
C THR A 113 -6.31 -19.06 -38.40
N ILE A 114 -7.11 -19.66 -39.29
CA ILE A 114 -7.29 -19.19 -40.67
C ILE A 114 -8.63 -18.47 -40.77
N MET A 115 -8.60 -17.22 -41.20
CA MET A 115 -9.77 -16.37 -41.39
C MET A 115 -9.84 -15.91 -42.84
N GLU A 116 -11.03 -15.86 -43.41
CA GLU A 116 -11.26 -15.37 -44.78
C GLU A 116 -11.92 -13.98 -44.70
N TYR A 117 -11.38 -13.04 -45.46
CA TYR A 117 -11.92 -11.69 -45.55
C TYR A 117 -12.25 -11.33 -46.99
N GLN A 118 -13.52 -10.99 -47.22
CA GLN A 118 -13.97 -10.43 -48.48
C GLN A 118 -13.83 -8.91 -48.42
N ALA A 119 -13.26 -8.29 -49.46
CA ALA A 119 -12.97 -6.85 -49.50
C ALA A 119 -14.21 -5.94 -49.35
N THR A 120 -15.42 -6.48 -49.56
CA THR A 120 -16.71 -5.82 -49.35
C THR A 120 -17.31 -6.07 -47.97
N GLY A 121 -16.71 -6.96 -47.17
CA GLY A 121 -17.19 -7.37 -45.85
C GLY A 121 -16.74 -6.44 -44.72
N SER A 122 -17.51 -6.44 -43.63
CA SER A 122 -17.17 -5.73 -42.40
C SER A 122 -16.22 -6.57 -41.53
N PHE A 123 -15.24 -5.92 -40.88
CA PHE A 123 -14.36 -6.54 -39.88
C PHE A 123 -15.11 -7.04 -38.64
N ASN A 124 -16.39 -6.69 -38.46
CA ASN A 124 -17.23 -7.16 -37.36
C ASN A 124 -17.35 -8.69 -37.29
N ALA A 125 -17.17 -9.42 -38.40
CA ALA A 125 -17.18 -10.88 -38.35
C ALA A 125 -15.87 -11.47 -37.80
N LEU A 126 -14.77 -10.73 -37.89
CA LEU A 126 -13.43 -11.13 -37.48
C LEU A 126 -13.10 -10.67 -36.05
N ASP A 127 -13.82 -9.66 -35.57
CA ASP A 127 -13.52 -8.95 -34.32
C ASP A 127 -13.50 -9.88 -33.10
N LYS A 128 -14.49 -10.76 -32.96
CA LYS A 128 -14.65 -11.66 -31.83
C LYS A 128 -13.48 -12.64 -31.70
N ASP A 129 -13.00 -13.18 -32.82
CA ASP A 129 -11.96 -14.20 -32.79
C ASP A 129 -10.58 -13.59 -32.62
N ILE A 130 -10.30 -12.44 -33.25
CA ILE A 130 -9.06 -11.69 -32.99
C ILE A 130 -9.01 -11.22 -31.54
N MET A 131 -10.12 -10.70 -31.01
CA MET A 131 -10.17 -10.23 -29.61
C MET A 131 -9.99 -11.34 -28.59
N LYS A 132 -10.50 -12.56 -28.81
CA LYS A 132 -10.21 -13.71 -27.93
C LYS A 132 -8.71 -14.01 -27.87
N LEU A 133 -8.01 -13.89 -29.00
CA LEU A 133 -6.56 -14.11 -29.04
C LEU A 133 -5.80 -12.98 -28.33
N VAL A 134 -6.26 -11.73 -28.48
CA VAL A 134 -5.71 -10.58 -27.75
C VAL A 134 -5.90 -10.78 -26.24
N GLU A 135 -7.11 -11.12 -25.79
CA GLU A 135 -7.40 -11.43 -24.38
C GLU A 135 -6.54 -12.60 -23.86
N LYS A 136 -6.32 -13.64 -24.68
CA LYS A 136 -5.41 -14.75 -24.34
C LYS A 136 -3.96 -14.29 -24.19
N SER A 137 -3.51 -13.33 -25.00
CA SER A 137 -2.16 -12.78 -24.91
C SER A 137 -1.98 -11.82 -23.73
N GLU A 138 -2.99 -11.03 -23.38
CA GLU A 138 -2.93 -10.01 -22.33
C GLU A 138 -3.07 -10.56 -20.89
N GLY A 139 -3.54 -11.79 -20.73
CA GLY A 139 -3.53 -12.47 -19.43
C GLY A 139 -4.42 -11.80 -18.36
N PHE A 140 -3.88 -11.58 -17.16
CA PHE A 140 -4.62 -11.15 -15.96
C PHE A 140 -4.74 -9.63 -15.80
N GLN A 141 -4.13 -8.87 -16.69
CA GLN A 141 -4.15 -7.41 -16.68
C GLN A 141 -4.34 -6.89 -18.12
N PRO A 142 -5.54 -7.07 -18.70
CA PRO A 142 -5.81 -6.53 -20.02
C PRO A 142 -5.74 -5.01 -20.04
N ALA A 143 -5.46 -4.45 -21.21
CA ALA A 143 -5.42 -3.01 -21.42
C ALA A 143 -6.72 -2.35 -20.90
N PRO A 144 -6.68 -1.13 -20.34
CA PRO A 144 -7.85 -0.51 -19.71
C PRO A 144 -9.10 -0.42 -20.59
N SER A 145 -8.93 -0.39 -21.92
CA SER A 145 -10.03 -0.38 -22.89
C SER A 145 -10.68 -1.74 -23.11
N LEU A 146 -9.99 -2.82 -22.78
CA LEU A 146 -10.48 -4.20 -22.89
C LEU A 146 -11.04 -4.73 -21.57
N GLN A 147 -10.75 -4.05 -20.46
CA GLN A 147 -11.33 -4.37 -19.16
C GLN A 147 -12.86 -4.20 -19.18
N LYS A 148 -13.58 -5.32 -19.18
CA LYS A 148 -15.04 -5.34 -19.07
C LYS A 148 -15.53 -5.05 -17.65
N PHE A 149 -14.65 -5.21 -16.66
CA PHE A 149 -14.92 -4.96 -15.25
C PHE A 149 -13.64 -4.48 -14.53
N ARG A 150 -13.82 -3.94 -13.33
CA ARG A 150 -12.76 -3.59 -12.39
C ARG A 150 -13.04 -4.22 -11.03
N VAL A 151 -11.98 -4.57 -10.32
CA VAL A 151 -12.04 -5.06 -8.95
C VAL A 151 -11.68 -3.90 -8.02
N TRP A 152 -12.53 -3.61 -7.05
CA TRP A 152 -12.30 -2.55 -6.08
C TRP A 152 -12.12 -3.11 -4.68
N THR A 153 -11.04 -2.69 -4.02
CA THR A 153 -10.65 -3.09 -2.66
C THR A 153 -10.11 -1.90 -1.89
N ARG A 154 -10.21 -1.93 -0.57
CA ARG A 154 -9.67 -0.89 0.32
C ARG A 154 -8.23 -1.24 0.72
N GLU A 155 -7.25 -0.79 -0.06
CA GLU A 155 -5.80 -0.96 0.21
C GLU A 155 -5.35 -2.41 0.45
N GLY A 156 -5.93 -3.34 -0.32
CA GLY A 156 -5.71 -4.78 -0.21
C GLY A 156 -6.94 -5.50 0.32
N VAL A 157 -6.89 -6.83 0.33
CA VAL A 157 -8.02 -7.65 0.80
C VAL A 157 -7.59 -8.76 1.73
N LYS A 158 -8.38 -9.03 2.75
CA LYS A 158 -8.17 -10.12 3.70
C LYS A 158 -9.05 -11.33 3.36
N SER A 159 -8.69 -12.49 3.91
CA SER A 159 -9.54 -13.67 3.87
C SER A 159 -10.92 -13.34 4.43
N HIS A 160 -11.97 -13.82 3.74
CA HIS A 160 -13.38 -13.58 4.08
C HIS A 160 -13.86 -12.13 3.98
N GLU A 161 -13.06 -11.22 3.42
CA GLU A 161 -13.50 -9.86 3.16
C GLU A 161 -14.35 -9.80 1.88
N GLU A 162 -15.28 -8.84 1.85
CA GLU A 162 -16.14 -8.60 0.71
C GLU A 162 -15.45 -7.65 -0.29
N VAL A 163 -15.41 -8.05 -1.55
CA VAL A 163 -14.79 -7.30 -2.65
C VAL A 163 -15.85 -6.92 -3.65
N LEU A 164 -15.71 -5.72 -4.22
CA LEU A 164 -16.61 -5.21 -5.22
C LEU A 164 -16.08 -5.45 -6.63
N LEU A 165 -16.93 -5.98 -7.49
CA LEU A 165 -16.78 -6.04 -8.93
C LEU A 165 -17.62 -4.94 -9.56
N ILE A 166 -16.97 -4.09 -10.34
CA ILE A 166 -17.61 -2.96 -11.02
C ILE A 166 -17.52 -3.22 -12.52
N PHE A 167 -18.64 -3.54 -13.14
CA PHE A 167 -18.74 -3.73 -14.59
C PHE A 167 -18.78 -2.38 -15.30
N THR A 168 -18.19 -2.33 -16.49
CA THR A 168 -18.21 -1.15 -17.36
C THR A 168 -19.58 -0.88 -17.99
N LYS A 169 -20.44 -1.91 -18.04
CA LYS A 169 -21.81 -1.86 -18.55
C LYS A 169 -22.73 -2.62 -17.61
N PRO A 170 -24.03 -2.29 -17.56
CA PRO A 170 -25.01 -3.06 -16.80
C PRO A 170 -25.03 -4.52 -17.22
N VAL A 171 -25.06 -5.41 -16.24
CA VAL A 171 -25.29 -6.84 -16.38
C VAL A 171 -26.78 -7.10 -16.13
N ASP A 172 -27.39 -7.96 -16.94
CA ASP A 172 -28.82 -8.26 -16.79
C ASP A 172 -29.11 -8.89 -15.42
N ASN A 173 -30.21 -8.48 -14.77
CA ASN A 173 -30.53 -8.89 -13.40
C ASN A 173 -30.68 -10.41 -13.21
N ASP A 174 -31.05 -11.14 -14.27
CA ASP A 174 -31.17 -12.61 -14.24
C ASP A 174 -29.83 -13.34 -14.48
N SER A 175 -28.75 -12.60 -14.74
CA SER A 175 -27.45 -13.18 -15.04
C SER A 175 -26.80 -13.78 -13.80
N LYS A 176 -26.26 -15.00 -13.96
CA LYS A 176 -25.46 -15.67 -12.93
C LYS A 176 -24.02 -15.21 -13.04
N VAL A 177 -23.59 -14.36 -12.11
CA VAL A 177 -22.21 -13.91 -11.99
C VAL A 177 -21.45 -14.78 -11.00
N LYS A 178 -20.34 -15.36 -11.45
CA LYS A 178 -19.44 -16.21 -10.68
C LYS A 178 -18.02 -15.65 -10.73
N VAL A 179 -17.27 -15.89 -9.67
CA VAL A 179 -15.84 -15.59 -9.58
C VAL A 179 -15.09 -16.88 -9.29
N ILE A 180 -14.15 -17.24 -10.14
CA ILE A 180 -13.18 -18.29 -9.88
C ILE A 180 -11.97 -17.64 -9.22
N GLN A 181 -11.61 -18.12 -8.03
CA GLN A 181 -10.38 -17.73 -7.33
C GLN A 181 -9.31 -18.78 -7.63
N GLU A 182 -8.23 -18.41 -8.31
CA GLU A 182 -7.28 -19.41 -8.83
C GLU A 182 -6.54 -20.18 -7.74
N TRP A 183 -6.32 -19.57 -6.58
CA TRP A 183 -5.56 -20.17 -5.49
C TRP A 183 -6.30 -21.29 -4.76
N ASP A 184 -7.63 -21.30 -4.81
CA ASP A 184 -8.43 -22.39 -4.25
C ASP A 184 -9.24 -23.15 -5.31
N SER A 185 -9.22 -22.68 -6.56
CA SER A 185 -10.00 -23.21 -7.69
C SER A 185 -11.51 -23.33 -7.39
N ARG A 186 -12.02 -22.54 -6.44
CA ARG A 186 -13.44 -22.55 -6.07
C ARG A 186 -14.19 -21.45 -6.78
N GLU A 187 -15.37 -21.81 -7.28
CA GLU A 187 -16.36 -20.85 -7.78
C GLU A 187 -17.11 -20.23 -6.61
N ARG A 188 -17.21 -18.90 -6.59
CA ARG A 188 -18.07 -18.17 -5.66
C ARG A 188 -19.09 -17.35 -6.42
N MET A 189 -20.33 -17.41 -5.95
CA MET A 189 -21.42 -16.61 -6.50
C MET A 189 -21.25 -15.16 -6.06
N ALA A 190 -21.23 -14.24 -7.03
CA ALA A 190 -21.25 -12.82 -6.75
C ALA A 190 -22.70 -12.35 -6.57
N GLN A 191 -22.96 -11.58 -5.51
CA GLN A 191 -24.27 -11.04 -5.20
C GLN A 191 -24.45 -9.67 -5.89
N PRO A 192 -25.56 -9.44 -6.60
CA PRO A 192 -25.82 -8.13 -7.20
C PRO A 192 -26.12 -7.10 -6.10
N LEU A 193 -25.37 -5.99 -6.09
CA LEU A 193 -25.73 -4.79 -5.33
C LEU A 193 -26.55 -3.83 -6.19
N ASN A 194 -26.21 -3.73 -7.48
CA ASN A 194 -26.97 -3.02 -8.51
C ASN A 194 -26.56 -3.56 -9.90
N PRO A 195 -27.18 -3.11 -11.01
CA PRO A 195 -26.89 -3.65 -12.35
C PRO A 195 -25.41 -3.59 -12.79
N MET A 196 -24.58 -2.74 -12.20
CA MET A 196 -23.16 -2.63 -12.54
C MET A 196 -22.22 -3.12 -11.43
N ILE A 197 -22.72 -3.33 -10.21
CA ILE A 197 -21.90 -3.64 -9.05
C ILE A 197 -22.35 -4.95 -8.44
N TYR A 198 -21.40 -5.87 -8.33
CA TYR A 198 -21.57 -7.15 -7.66
C TYR A 198 -20.55 -7.27 -6.54
N SER A 199 -20.90 -7.97 -5.48
CA SER A 199 -19.98 -8.27 -4.39
C SER A 199 -19.69 -9.76 -4.31
N PHE A 200 -18.49 -10.14 -3.90
CA PHE A 200 -18.15 -11.53 -3.62
C PHE A 200 -17.21 -11.60 -2.42
N THR A 201 -17.27 -12.73 -1.71
CA THR A 201 -16.41 -12.96 -0.54
C THR A 201 -15.11 -13.64 -0.97
N VAL A 202 -13.98 -13.15 -0.48
CA VAL A 202 -12.67 -13.78 -0.70
C VAL A 202 -12.52 -15.03 0.15
N GLY A 203 -11.96 -16.10 -0.42
CA GLY A 203 -11.64 -17.31 0.31
C GLY A 203 -10.50 -17.14 1.31
N ASP A 204 -10.11 -18.25 1.92
CA ASP A 204 -8.82 -18.32 2.60
C ASP A 204 -7.71 -18.09 1.58
N VAL A 205 -6.91 -17.06 1.80
CA VAL A 205 -5.93 -16.62 0.82
C VAL A 205 -4.62 -16.24 1.50
N ASP A 206 -3.52 -16.78 0.97
CA ASP A 206 -2.18 -16.39 1.39
C ASP A 206 -1.80 -15.01 0.83
N PRO A 207 -0.89 -14.28 1.47
CA PRO A 207 -0.41 -12.99 1.00
C PRO A 207 0.21 -13.00 -0.41
N GLY A 208 0.08 -11.87 -1.10
CA GLY A 208 0.66 -11.59 -2.41
C GLY A 208 -0.38 -11.29 -3.48
N GLU A 209 0.10 -11.22 -4.73
CA GLU A 209 -0.78 -11.07 -5.88
C GLU A 209 -1.55 -12.37 -6.15
N ARG A 210 -2.86 -12.24 -6.31
CA ARG A 210 -3.80 -13.34 -6.48
C ARG A 210 -4.68 -13.06 -7.66
N LYS A 211 -5.07 -14.12 -8.35
CA LYS A 211 -5.73 -14.03 -9.65
C LYS A 211 -7.16 -14.52 -9.55
N ILE A 212 -8.06 -13.77 -10.19
CA ILE A 212 -9.46 -14.12 -10.28
C ILE A 212 -9.93 -14.09 -11.73
N GLU A 213 -10.88 -14.96 -12.05
CA GLU A 213 -11.59 -14.98 -13.33
C GLU A 213 -13.08 -14.76 -13.07
N VAL A 214 -13.68 -13.81 -13.80
CA VAL A 214 -15.10 -13.50 -13.69
C VAL A 214 -15.86 -14.20 -14.81
N ILE A 215 -16.91 -14.93 -14.46
CA ILE A 215 -17.77 -15.66 -15.39
C ILE A 215 -19.20 -15.12 -15.27
N VAL A 216 -19.80 -14.75 -16.39
CA VAL A 216 -21.19 -14.32 -16.48
C VAL A 216 -21.95 -15.26 -17.40
N ASN A 217 -23.01 -15.89 -16.89
CA ASN A 217 -23.83 -16.84 -17.65
C ASN A 217 -23.04 -17.99 -18.30
N GLY A 218 -21.96 -18.43 -17.65
CA GLY A 218 -21.09 -19.49 -18.13
C GLY A 218 -20.00 -19.04 -19.12
N PHE A 219 -19.95 -17.74 -19.48
CA PHE A 219 -18.91 -17.19 -20.33
C PHE A 219 -17.88 -16.41 -19.51
N SER A 220 -16.59 -16.67 -19.77
CA SER A 220 -15.49 -15.90 -19.19
C SER A 220 -15.57 -14.44 -19.65
N PHE A 221 -15.69 -13.53 -18.70
CA PHE A 221 -15.77 -12.09 -18.89
C PHE A 221 -14.41 -11.40 -18.78
N GLY A 222 -13.38 -12.13 -18.32
CA GLY A 222 -12.02 -11.66 -18.19
C GLY A 222 -11.41 -12.03 -16.84
N ARG A 223 -10.12 -11.72 -16.70
CA ARG A 223 -9.35 -11.99 -15.49
C ARG A 223 -8.82 -10.70 -14.89
N SER A 224 -8.63 -10.70 -13.58
CA SER A 224 -8.08 -9.57 -12.83
C SER A 224 -7.15 -10.05 -11.73
N THR A 225 -6.29 -9.15 -11.27
CA THR A 225 -5.41 -9.38 -10.13
C THR A 225 -5.95 -8.68 -8.88
N LEU A 226 -5.84 -9.36 -7.75
CA LEU A 226 -6.23 -8.95 -6.42
C LEU A 226 -4.97 -8.93 -5.56
N TYR A 227 -4.74 -7.86 -4.81
CA TYR A 227 -3.61 -7.77 -3.91
C TYR A 227 -4.04 -8.14 -2.49
N VAL A 228 -3.44 -9.20 -1.95
CA VAL A 228 -3.64 -9.63 -0.56
C VAL A 228 -2.41 -9.15 0.23
N PRO A 229 -2.54 -8.17 1.13
CA PRO A 229 -1.42 -7.72 1.92
C PRO A 229 -0.98 -8.85 2.85
N SER A 230 0.33 -8.94 3.08
CA SER A 230 0.85 -9.74 4.18
C SER A 230 0.24 -9.28 5.49
N VAL A 231 0.14 -10.17 6.48
CA VAL A 231 -0.21 -9.78 7.85
C VAL A 231 0.93 -8.92 8.37
N ILE A 232 0.86 -7.63 8.05
CA ILE A 232 1.75 -6.59 8.53
C ILE A 232 1.43 -6.47 10.02
N SER A 233 2.43 -6.62 10.88
CA SER A 233 2.23 -6.37 12.30
C SER A 233 1.76 -4.93 12.49
N LYS A 234 0.93 -4.63 13.50
CA LYS A 234 0.54 -3.24 13.79
C LYS A 234 1.75 -2.30 13.88
N MET A 235 2.89 -2.82 14.33
CA MET A 235 4.16 -2.07 14.42
C MET A 235 4.75 -1.75 13.05
N GLU A 236 4.64 -2.66 12.08
CA GLU A 236 5.11 -2.43 10.72
C GLU A 236 4.18 -1.49 9.95
N GLU A 237 2.86 -1.52 10.23
CA GLU A 237 1.91 -0.52 9.72
C GLU A 237 2.21 0.88 10.27
N ILE A 238 2.42 0.97 11.59
CA ILE A 238 2.91 2.21 12.22
C ILE A 238 4.22 2.64 11.58
N SER A 239 5.17 1.73 11.37
CA SER A 239 6.45 2.06 10.72
C SER A 239 6.28 2.61 9.31
N LYS A 240 5.32 2.10 8.53
CA LYS A 240 5.00 2.64 7.20
C LYS A 240 4.39 4.03 7.29
N LEU A 241 3.44 4.24 8.21
CA LEU A 241 2.84 5.56 8.43
C LEU A 241 3.88 6.58 8.92
N LEU A 242 4.81 6.16 9.77
CA LEU A 242 5.90 6.99 10.27
C LEU A 242 7.00 7.24 9.24
N HIS A 243 7.18 6.35 8.25
CA HIS A 243 8.18 6.50 7.19
C HIS A 243 7.94 7.76 6.35
N ASP A 244 6.68 8.13 6.14
CA ASP A 244 6.30 9.29 5.32
C ASP A 244 6.30 10.62 6.11
N ILE A 245 6.66 10.59 7.39
CA ILE A 245 6.69 11.78 8.23
C ILE A 245 7.97 12.57 7.96
N VAL A 246 7.80 13.72 7.31
CA VAL A 246 8.88 14.63 6.95
C VAL A 246 9.42 15.41 8.16
N ASN A 247 8.60 15.65 9.19
CA ASN A 247 8.99 16.45 10.36
C ASN A 247 8.57 15.83 11.71
N PRO A 248 9.52 15.33 12.52
CA PRO A 248 9.22 14.73 13.82
C PRO A 248 8.65 15.71 14.85
N ILE A 249 8.90 17.02 14.70
CA ILE A 249 8.38 18.06 15.61
C ILE A 249 6.88 18.26 15.41
N GLU A 250 6.43 18.22 14.15
CA GLU A 250 5.02 18.34 13.82
C GLU A 250 4.22 17.15 14.35
N LEU A 251 4.75 15.93 14.16
CA LEU A 251 4.18 14.72 14.73
C LEU A 251 4.05 14.81 16.24
N LEU A 252 5.11 15.22 16.95
CA LEU A 252 5.07 15.35 18.41
C LEU A 252 4.07 16.42 18.87
N CYS A 253 3.96 17.54 18.15
CA CYS A 253 2.93 18.55 18.42
C CYS A 253 1.53 17.96 18.28
N GLN A 254 1.26 17.15 17.24
CA GLN A 254 -0.03 16.47 17.05
C GLN A 254 -0.31 15.47 18.18
N CYS A 255 0.68 14.64 18.56
CA CYS A 255 0.54 13.67 19.64
C CYS A 255 0.28 14.33 21.01
N LEU A 256 0.83 15.52 21.25
CA LEU A 256 0.68 16.27 22.49
C LEU A 256 -0.45 17.30 22.47
N TYR A 257 -1.24 17.33 21.40
CA TYR A 257 -2.35 18.28 21.19
C TYR A 257 -1.92 19.75 21.31
N ILE A 258 -0.76 20.09 20.75
CA ILE A 258 -0.18 21.44 20.80
C ILE A 258 -0.63 22.24 19.58
N VAL A 259 -1.34 23.35 19.81
CA VAL A 259 -1.75 24.30 18.78
C VAL A 259 -1.41 25.72 19.24
N PRO A 260 -0.67 26.52 18.44
CA PRO A 260 -0.06 26.17 17.15
C PRO A 260 1.16 25.23 17.30
N ALA A 261 1.38 24.38 16.29
CA ALA A 261 2.49 23.43 16.21
C ALA A 261 3.82 24.16 15.95
N THR A 262 4.40 24.72 17.01
CA THR A 262 5.67 25.45 16.98
C THR A 262 6.69 24.77 17.89
N LEU A 263 7.97 24.89 17.54
CA LEU A 263 9.06 24.35 18.35
C LEU A 263 9.03 24.90 19.78
N GLU A 264 8.74 26.19 19.94
CA GLU A 264 8.67 26.86 21.24
C GLU A 264 7.55 26.29 22.13
N ASN A 265 6.36 26.04 21.55
CA ASN A 265 5.25 25.45 22.30
C ASN A 265 5.52 23.99 22.68
N LEU A 266 6.18 23.23 21.80
CA LEU A 266 6.63 21.88 22.10
C LEU A 266 7.64 21.88 23.25
N ASP A 267 8.65 22.75 23.17
CA ASP A 267 9.71 22.89 24.18
C ASP A 267 9.11 23.24 25.56
N ARG A 268 8.18 24.20 25.58
CA ARG A 268 7.43 24.59 26.79
C ARG A 268 6.64 23.41 27.36
N ARG A 269 5.90 22.69 26.52
CA ARG A 269 5.03 21.58 26.94
C ARG A 269 5.84 20.40 27.48
N LEU A 270 6.94 20.03 26.83
CA LEU A 270 7.83 18.96 27.29
C LEU A 270 8.49 19.31 28.62
N ARG A 271 8.95 20.56 28.78
CA ARG A 271 9.44 21.07 30.07
C ARG A 271 8.38 20.94 31.15
N ASP A 272 7.15 21.40 30.91
CA ASP A 272 6.07 21.35 31.90
C ASP A 272 5.67 19.91 32.27
N LEU A 273 5.67 18.99 31.30
CA LEU A 273 5.44 17.57 31.56
C LEU A 273 6.53 16.98 32.45
N LEU A 274 7.78 17.41 32.27
CA LEU A 274 8.90 16.95 33.07
C LEU A 274 8.84 17.53 34.49
N SER A 275 8.65 18.84 34.62
CA SER A 275 8.62 19.53 35.93
C SER A 275 7.49 19.03 36.84
N ASN A 276 6.32 18.74 36.26
CA ASN A 276 5.14 18.27 37.01
C ASN A 276 5.25 16.82 37.49
N ASN A 277 6.17 16.01 36.95
CA ASN A 277 6.34 14.60 37.31
C ASN A 277 7.54 14.34 38.24
N THR A 278 8.29 15.39 38.62
CA THR A 278 9.55 15.33 39.40
C THR A 278 9.46 14.59 40.74
N SER A 279 8.33 14.68 41.44
CA SER A 279 8.14 14.08 42.77
C SER A 279 8.06 12.55 42.75
N SER A 280 7.61 11.94 41.64
CA SER A 280 7.38 10.49 41.54
C SER A 280 8.59 9.69 41.08
N VAL A 281 9.54 10.32 40.36
CA VAL A 281 10.67 9.62 39.70
C VAL A 281 12.01 9.82 40.42
N SER A 282 12.14 10.86 41.25
CA SER A 282 13.38 11.15 41.98
C SER A 282 13.88 10.01 42.88
N HIS A 283 12.95 9.22 43.44
CA HIS A 283 13.28 8.07 44.29
C HIS A 283 13.84 6.87 43.52
N ILE A 284 13.54 6.75 42.22
CA ILE A 284 13.96 5.63 41.35
C ILE A 284 15.34 5.92 40.75
N PHE A 285 15.63 7.17 40.41
CA PHE A 285 16.91 7.55 39.78
C PHE A 285 18.05 7.79 40.77
N GLY A 286 17.76 8.04 42.06
CA GLY A 286 18.79 8.26 43.09
C GLY A 286 19.64 7.03 43.42
N GLU A 287 19.15 5.82 43.14
CA GLU A 287 19.82 4.55 43.45
C GLU A 287 20.60 3.96 42.25
N LEU A 288 20.52 4.57 41.07
CA LEU A 288 21.21 4.08 39.88
C LEU A 288 22.70 4.47 39.93
N ASN A 289 23.58 3.47 39.94
CA ASN A 289 25.03 3.63 39.77
C ASN A 289 25.35 4.09 38.34
N TRP A 290 25.22 5.38 38.09
CA TRP A 290 25.50 6.05 36.82
C TRP A 290 26.96 5.88 36.35
N GLU A 291 27.89 5.53 37.25
CA GLU A 291 29.29 5.25 36.91
C GLU A 291 29.47 4.03 35.98
N ARG A 292 28.52 3.08 35.96
CA ARG A 292 28.57 1.92 35.04
C ARG A 292 28.21 2.25 33.59
N PHE A 293 27.66 3.43 33.33
CA PHE A 293 27.17 3.84 32.00
C PHE A 293 28.10 4.82 31.28
N GLY A 294 29.25 5.19 31.88
CA GLY A 294 30.06 6.35 31.46
C GLY A 294 31.11 6.12 30.38
N ASP A 295 31.52 4.88 30.11
CA ASP A 295 32.74 4.60 29.34
C ASP A 295 32.51 3.92 27.98
N SER A 296 31.27 3.60 27.62
CA SER A 296 30.93 3.00 26.32
C SER A 296 30.18 3.99 25.42
N ASN A 297 30.63 4.12 24.16
CA ASN A 297 29.85 4.80 23.14
C ASN A 297 28.49 4.10 23.01
N SER A 298 27.40 4.86 22.98
CA SER A 298 26.09 4.28 22.74
C SER A 298 25.94 3.87 21.28
N ASN A 299 25.31 2.71 21.01
CA ASN A 299 25.00 2.29 19.64
C ASN A 299 23.80 3.06 19.03
N TYR A 300 23.20 3.99 19.78
CA TYR A 300 22.02 4.75 19.37
C TYR A 300 22.37 6.18 18.98
N GLU A 301 21.62 6.74 18.02
CA GLU A 301 21.78 8.12 17.56
C GLU A 301 21.37 9.15 18.61
N LEU A 302 20.27 8.87 19.32
CA LEU A 302 19.71 9.70 20.37
C LEU A 302 19.58 8.86 21.65
N PRO A 303 20.68 8.57 22.36
CA PRO A 303 20.68 7.66 23.49
C PRO A 303 19.97 8.19 24.72
N THR A 304 19.82 9.52 24.83
CA THR A 304 19.12 10.17 25.95
C THR A 304 18.17 11.26 25.46
N LEU A 305 17.20 11.64 26.31
CA LEU A 305 16.32 12.78 26.04
C LEU A 305 17.11 14.10 25.86
N LEU A 306 18.30 14.21 26.46
CA LEU A 306 19.15 15.37 26.28
C LEU A 306 19.78 15.42 24.87
N HIS A 307 20.13 14.27 24.29
CA HIS A 307 20.55 14.19 22.89
C HIS A 307 19.40 14.56 21.96
N PHE A 308 18.18 14.07 22.26
CA PHE A 308 16.98 14.43 21.52
C PHE A 308 16.72 15.95 21.56
N GLY A 309 16.73 16.55 22.75
CA GLY A 309 16.53 17.98 22.90
C GLY A 309 17.62 18.82 22.21
N ALA A 310 18.87 18.39 22.27
CA ALA A 310 19.98 19.03 21.56
C ALA A 310 19.82 18.98 20.04
N LYS A 311 19.40 17.84 19.48
CA LYS A 311 19.21 17.67 18.03
C LYS A 311 18.11 18.57 17.47
N TYR A 312 17.06 18.82 18.24
CA TYR A 312 15.90 19.57 17.79
C TYR A 312 15.80 21.00 18.33
N GLY A 313 16.76 21.47 19.14
CA GLY A 313 16.79 22.84 19.64
C GLY A 313 15.79 23.11 20.78
N LEU A 314 15.43 22.09 21.56
CA LEU A 314 14.49 22.19 22.69
C LEU A 314 15.20 22.72 23.95
N ARG A 315 15.49 24.02 23.97
CA ARG A 315 16.35 24.65 24.98
C ARG A 315 15.78 24.58 26.39
N LEU A 316 14.51 24.93 26.59
CA LEU A 316 13.87 24.97 27.90
C LEU A 316 13.76 23.55 28.49
N PHE A 317 13.41 22.58 27.65
CA PHE A 317 13.36 21.18 28.00
C PHE A 317 14.74 20.62 28.36
N CYS A 318 15.79 20.99 27.62
CA CYS A 318 17.15 20.58 27.94
C CYS A 318 17.60 21.12 29.31
N MET A 319 17.33 22.40 29.61
CA MET A 319 17.70 22.98 30.90
C MET A 319 16.99 22.30 32.06
N GLU A 320 15.72 21.94 31.87
CA GLU A 320 14.97 21.16 32.86
C GLU A 320 15.54 19.74 33.03
N LEU A 321 15.95 19.06 31.96
CA LEU A 321 16.62 17.76 32.07
C LEU A 321 17.93 17.83 32.88
N LEU A 322 18.65 18.96 32.84
CA LEU A 322 19.88 19.15 33.62
C LEU A 322 19.61 19.35 35.13
N SER A 323 18.42 19.84 35.49
CA SER A 323 18.04 19.98 36.91
C SER A 323 17.72 18.62 37.56
N HIS A 324 17.51 17.58 36.76
CA HIS A 324 17.13 16.24 37.22
C HIS A 324 18.34 15.33 37.52
N PRO A 325 18.20 14.35 38.43
CA PRO A 325 19.21 13.32 38.67
C PRO A 325 19.61 12.61 37.37
N GLY A 326 20.91 12.50 37.12
CA GLY A 326 21.44 11.87 35.90
C GLY A 326 21.60 12.81 34.70
N GLY A 327 21.10 14.05 34.74
CA GLY A 327 21.32 15.04 33.67
C GLY A 327 22.79 15.33 33.40
N THR A 328 23.60 15.41 34.47
CA THR A 328 25.06 15.61 34.39
C THR A 328 25.80 14.42 33.77
N HIS A 329 25.26 13.21 33.93
CA HIS A 329 25.78 12.01 33.29
C HIS A 329 25.40 11.97 31.81
N ALA A 330 24.14 12.29 31.48
CA ALA A 330 23.68 12.40 30.10
C ALA A 330 24.47 13.44 29.28
N LEU A 331 24.95 14.52 29.91
CA LEU A 331 25.85 15.52 29.29
C LEU A 331 27.22 14.97 28.86
N LYS A 332 27.69 13.89 29.50
CA LYS A 332 29.00 13.28 29.24
C LYS A 332 28.91 12.03 28.35
N MET A 333 27.70 11.54 28.11
CA MET A 333 27.44 10.39 27.25
C MET A 333 27.58 10.77 25.79
N LYS A 334 28.23 9.91 25.00
CA LYS A 334 28.38 10.06 23.54
C LYS A 334 27.36 9.21 22.79
N ASN A 335 26.85 9.72 21.67
CA ASN A 335 26.02 8.95 20.76
C ASN A 335 26.84 7.99 19.87
N LYS A 336 26.17 7.29 18.94
CA LYS A 336 26.80 6.39 17.95
C LYS A 336 27.92 7.03 17.13
N ASP A 337 27.86 8.35 16.92
CA ASP A 337 28.84 9.12 16.16
C ASP A 337 29.96 9.69 17.06
N GLY A 338 29.96 9.36 18.35
CA GLY A 338 30.92 9.87 19.32
C GLY A 338 30.65 11.30 19.78
N LEU A 339 29.49 11.88 19.45
CA LEU A 339 29.14 13.27 19.76
C LEU A 339 28.42 13.40 21.10
N LEU A 340 28.77 14.45 21.85
CA LEU A 340 28.10 14.88 23.08
C LEU A 340 26.90 15.79 22.77
N PRO A 341 25.94 15.98 23.70
CA PRO A 341 24.77 16.83 23.46
C PRO A 341 25.08 18.27 23.02
N ASP A 342 26.10 18.92 23.58
CA ASP A 342 26.52 20.27 23.16
C ASP A 342 27.06 20.29 21.72
N GLN A 343 27.82 19.27 21.34
CA GLN A 343 28.36 19.12 19.99
C GLN A 343 27.25 18.83 18.97
N ILE A 344 26.20 18.09 19.37
CA ILE A 344 25.01 17.87 18.54
C ILE A 344 24.27 19.20 18.34
N ALA A 345 23.99 19.94 19.42
CA ALA A 345 23.33 21.25 19.31
C ALA A 345 24.12 22.22 18.41
N GLN A 346 25.45 22.22 18.51
CA GLN A 346 26.32 23.02 17.64
C GLN A 346 26.25 22.57 16.17
N LYS A 347 26.26 21.26 15.91
CA LYS A 347 26.13 20.69 14.56
C LYS A 347 24.80 21.08 13.91
N GLU A 348 23.72 21.09 14.69
CA GLU A 348 22.37 21.48 14.25
C GLU A 348 22.14 23.01 14.27
N LYS A 349 23.19 23.81 14.52
CA LYS A 349 23.20 25.29 14.53
C LYS A 349 22.36 25.95 15.63
N PHE A 350 22.17 25.26 16.76
CA PHE A 350 21.58 25.83 17.97
C PHE A 350 22.67 26.35 18.91
N ASP A 351 23.38 27.41 18.50
CA ASP A 351 24.59 27.90 19.18
C ASP A 351 24.37 28.29 20.65
N ASP A 352 23.23 28.93 20.96
CA ASP A 352 22.92 29.32 22.34
C ASP A 352 22.66 28.11 23.23
N LEU A 353 21.95 27.09 22.70
CA LEU A 353 21.76 25.83 23.41
C LEU A 353 23.10 25.09 23.59
N ALA A 354 23.96 25.07 22.57
CA ALA A 354 25.28 24.46 22.66
C ALA A 354 26.13 25.11 23.75
N LYS A 355 26.13 26.45 23.85
CA LYS A 355 26.82 27.20 24.91
C LYS A 355 26.26 26.86 26.29
N ASP A 356 24.94 26.84 26.45
CA ASP A 356 24.29 26.51 27.72
C ASP A 356 24.64 25.08 28.18
N LEU A 357 24.56 24.10 27.27
CA LEU A 357 24.94 22.72 27.55
C LEU A 357 26.43 22.58 27.90
N HIS A 358 27.29 23.33 27.20
CA HIS A 358 28.72 23.36 27.47
C HIS A 358 29.04 23.99 28.83
N ALA A 359 28.35 25.08 29.19
CA ALA A 359 28.48 25.74 30.50
C ALA A 359 28.03 24.81 31.64
N GLY A 360 26.91 24.09 31.45
CA GLY A 360 26.44 23.10 32.41
C GLY A 360 27.51 22.05 32.76
N LYS A 361 28.35 21.63 31.80
CA LYS A 361 29.47 20.71 32.10
C LYS A 361 30.45 21.26 33.13
N LYS A 362 30.67 22.59 33.16
CA LYS A 362 31.61 23.27 34.08
C LYS A 362 30.98 23.48 35.45
N ASP A 363 29.74 23.95 35.50
CA ASP A 363 29.05 24.28 36.76
C ASP A 363 28.79 23.02 37.60
N PHE A 364 28.41 21.92 36.96
CA PHE A 364 28.16 20.66 37.65
C PHE A 364 29.43 19.86 38.00
N ALA A 365 30.59 20.17 37.39
CA ALA A 365 31.87 19.64 37.85
C ALA A 365 32.21 20.15 39.26
N CYS A 366 31.83 21.40 39.57
CA CYS A 366 32.00 22.00 40.89
C CYS A 366 31.01 21.41 41.93
N LEU A 367 29.75 21.16 41.53
CA LEU A 367 28.76 20.48 42.38
C LEU A 367 29.12 19.02 42.66
N GLY A 368 29.72 18.30 41.71
CA GLY A 368 30.26 16.95 41.91
C GLY A 368 31.36 16.92 42.98
N ILE A 369 32.25 17.93 43.00
CA ILE A 369 33.27 18.10 44.04
C ILE A 369 32.62 18.39 45.40
N MET A 370 31.59 19.25 45.45
CA MET A 370 30.86 19.55 46.69
C MET A 370 30.08 18.33 47.22
N GLN A 371 29.40 17.57 46.37
CA GLN A 371 28.67 16.36 46.78
C GLN A 371 29.60 15.23 47.24
N SER A 372 30.77 15.07 46.59
CA SER A 372 31.82 14.15 47.02
C SER A 372 32.38 14.54 48.40
N SER A 373 32.54 15.85 48.64
CA SER A 373 33.00 16.40 49.92
C SER A 373 31.95 16.20 51.02
N LEU A 374 30.66 16.44 50.73
CA LEU A 374 29.54 16.17 51.63
C LEU A 374 29.38 14.69 51.99
N ARG A 375 29.60 13.77 51.04
CA ARG A 375 29.64 12.31 51.33
C ARG A 375 30.80 11.96 52.25
N ARG A 376 31.98 12.55 52.03
CA ARG A 376 33.18 12.33 52.87
C ARG A 376 32.98 12.85 54.31
N ILE A 377 32.25 13.96 54.46
CA ILE A 377 31.87 14.51 55.77
C ILE A 377 30.84 13.59 56.47
N LYS A 378 29.81 13.12 55.75
CA LYS A 378 28.82 12.17 56.31
C LYS A 378 29.44 10.84 56.73
N ALA A 379 30.41 10.31 55.99
CA ALA A 379 31.15 9.09 56.35
C ALA A 379 32.01 9.27 57.61
N LYS A 380 32.62 10.45 57.81
CA LYS A 380 33.34 10.78 59.06
C LYS A 380 32.43 10.91 60.28
N VAL A 381 31.18 11.33 60.08
CA VAL A 381 30.18 11.46 61.16
C VAL A 381 29.58 10.11 61.56
N SER A 382 29.53 9.13 60.64
CA SER A 382 29.09 7.76 60.96
C SER A 382 30.13 6.94 61.72
N ASP A 383 31.42 7.23 61.57
CA ASP A 383 32.50 6.48 62.27
C ASP A 383 32.67 6.90 63.73
N THR A 384 32.12 8.04 64.16
CA THR A 384 32.27 8.56 65.54
C THR A 384 31.16 8.13 66.51
N ASN A 385 30.13 7.42 66.05
CA ASN A 385 29.02 6.96 66.90
C ASN A 385 28.97 5.43 66.96
N ASN A 386 29.91 4.81 67.68
CA ASN A 386 29.78 3.44 68.16
C ASN A 386 29.85 3.42 69.70
N GLY A 387 28.71 3.12 70.33
CA GLY A 387 28.54 2.79 71.75
C GLY A 387 27.15 2.20 71.97
N PRO A 388 26.98 1.21 72.88
CA PRO A 388 26.63 -0.16 72.49
C PRO A 388 25.13 -0.52 72.57
N GLN A 389 24.75 -1.59 71.87
CA GLN A 389 23.46 -2.28 72.01
C GLN A 389 23.19 -2.76 73.45
N PRO A 390 21.91 -2.94 73.83
CA PRO A 390 21.46 -4.32 74.07
C PRO A 390 20.03 -4.65 73.57
N CYS A 391 19.71 -5.93 73.73
CA CYS A 391 18.72 -6.75 73.05
C CYS A 391 17.26 -6.77 73.62
N THR A 392 16.40 -7.42 72.82
CA THR A 392 15.26 -8.32 73.16
C THR A 392 13.87 -7.80 73.60
N MET A 393 12.87 -8.21 72.78
CA MET A 393 11.52 -8.79 73.06
C MET A 393 10.61 -8.16 74.13
N TYR A 394 9.34 -7.88 73.78
CA TYR A 394 8.10 -8.51 74.33
C TYR A 394 6.83 -7.81 73.79
N GLN A 395 5.80 -8.61 73.49
CA GLN A 395 4.42 -8.22 73.18
C GLN A 395 3.67 -7.72 74.43
N THR A 396 2.67 -6.84 74.28
CA THR A 396 1.23 -7.16 74.55
C THR A 396 0.30 -5.94 74.45
N ASN A 397 -0.76 -6.12 73.65
CA ASN A 397 -2.17 -5.70 73.75
C ASN A 397 -2.59 -4.40 74.46
N SER A 398 -3.44 -3.59 73.80
CA SER A 398 -4.89 -3.53 74.11
C SER A 398 -5.71 -2.56 73.22
N LEU A 399 -6.70 -3.13 72.53
CA LEU A 399 -8.09 -2.70 72.29
C LEU A 399 -8.47 -1.28 71.75
N ARG A 400 -8.93 -1.33 70.49
CA ARG A 400 -10.31 -1.06 70.02
C ARG A 400 -10.84 0.39 70.00
N SER A 401 -10.98 0.97 68.81
CA SER A 401 -12.29 1.41 68.28
C SER A 401 -12.25 1.61 66.76
N SER A 402 -13.40 1.30 66.15
CA SER A 402 -13.70 0.99 64.76
C SER A 402 -14.14 2.19 63.90
N ARG A 403 -13.87 2.13 62.58
CA ARG A 403 -14.83 2.20 61.44
C ARG A 403 -14.07 2.53 60.13
N SER A 404 -13.94 1.57 59.21
CA SER A 404 -14.72 1.42 57.93
C SER A 404 -14.25 2.42 56.84
N SER A 405 -13.88 2.08 55.60
CA SER A 405 -14.14 0.92 54.75
C SER A 405 -13.12 0.86 53.61
N THR A 406 -12.76 -0.35 53.20
CA THR A 406 -12.14 -0.70 51.92
C THR A 406 -13.12 -0.54 50.76
N SER A 407 -12.66 -0.03 49.61
CA SER A 407 -13.24 -0.42 48.31
C SER A 407 -12.20 -0.40 47.19
N TYR A 408 -12.30 -1.46 46.40
CA TYR A 408 -11.44 -1.85 45.30
C TYR A 408 -11.77 -1.11 43.99
N LEU A 409 -10.74 -1.08 43.13
CA LEU A 409 -10.74 -0.82 41.69
C LEU A 409 -11.96 -1.34 40.92
N LYS A 410 -12.45 -0.53 39.96
CA LYS A 410 -13.08 -0.99 38.71
C LYS A 410 -12.75 -0.05 37.52
N PRO A 411 -12.80 -0.55 36.28
CA PRO A 411 -12.23 0.08 35.08
C PRO A 411 -13.21 0.99 34.33
N LEU A 412 -12.68 1.98 33.61
CA LEU A 412 -13.40 2.90 32.73
C LEU A 412 -13.76 2.22 31.39
N GLN A 413 -15.06 2.13 31.11
CA GLN A 413 -15.62 1.94 29.77
C GLN A 413 -16.28 3.26 29.32
N GLN A 414 -15.99 3.59 28.06
CA GLN A 414 -16.67 4.46 27.09
C GLN A 414 -17.88 5.30 27.54
N ALA A 415 -17.81 6.60 27.26
CA ALA A 415 -18.99 7.42 26.99
C ALA A 415 -18.69 8.42 25.86
N SER A 416 -19.44 8.26 24.78
CA SER A 416 -19.53 9.11 23.60
C SER A 416 -20.28 10.42 23.90
N HIS A 417 -19.82 11.47 23.24
CA HIS A 417 -20.34 12.83 23.24
C HIS A 417 -21.81 12.97 22.78
N THR A 418 -22.54 13.87 23.45
CA THR A 418 -23.45 14.81 22.79
C THR A 418 -23.31 16.18 23.46
N ASN A 419 -23.04 17.22 22.67
CA ASN A 419 -23.50 18.59 22.99
C ASN A 419 -23.46 19.49 21.75
N SER A 420 -24.66 19.88 21.33
CA SER A 420 -25.15 21.24 21.12
C SER A 420 -24.37 22.25 20.25
N VAL A 421 -24.97 22.55 19.09
CA VAL A 421 -25.40 23.88 18.55
C VAL A 421 -24.37 25.04 18.54
N ARG A 422 -24.07 25.59 17.34
CA ARG A 422 -24.61 26.87 16.78
C ARG A 422 -23.85 27.35 15.53
N SER A 423 -24.57 27.68 14.45
CA SER A 423 -24.20 28.66 13.39
C SER A 423 -25.33 28.71 12.35
N SER A 424 -26.23 29.71 12.37
CA SER A 424 -26.17 30.99 11.65
C SER A 424 -26.29 30.89 10.12
N ASP A 425 -27.47 31.28 9.63
CA ASP A 425 -27.85 31.96 8.37
C ASP A 425 -27.08 31.69 7.07
N SER A 426 -27.82 31.20 6.06
CA SER A 426 -28.17 31.98 4.85
C SER A 426 -28.90 31.12 3.79
N GLY A 427 -29.89 31.73 3.11
CA GLY A 427 -30.13 31.44 1.68
C GLY A 427 -31.27 30.49 1.28
N ILE A 428 -32.49 31.03 1.22
CA ILE A 428 -33.43 31.03 0.07
C ILE A 428 -33.63 29.72 -0.73
N GLY A 429 -34.89 29.27 -0.81
CA GLY A 429 -35.39 28.51 -1.97
C GLY A 429 -36.51 27.51 -1.65
N GLU A 430 -37.74 27.99 -1.48
CA GLU A 430 -38.95 27.15 -1.54
C GLU A 430 -39.16 26.65 -2.97
N GLU A 431 -39.42 25.35 -3.15
CA GLU A 431 -40.31 24.90 -4.23
C GLU A 431 -41.09 23.65 -3.77
N ILE A 432 -42.41 23.82 -3.81
CA ILE A 432 -43.44 22.89 -3.36
C ILE A 432 -43.92 22.10 -4.58
N TYR A 433 -43.98 20.78 -4.48
CA TYR A 433 -44.91 19.97 -5.28
C TYR A 433 -45.65 18.92 -4.43
N PRO A 434 -46.92 18.60 -4.76
CA PRO A 434 -47.90 18.13 -3.79
C PRO A 434 -48.00 16.61 -3.69
N LYS A 435 -48.48 16.18 -2.51
CA LYS A 435 -48.95 14.84 -2.20
C LYS A 435 -50.19 14.48 -3.01
N SER A 436 -50.22 13.25 -3.54
CA SER A 436 -51.45 12.55 -3.90
C SER A 436 -51.53 11.23 -3.13
N ASN A 437 -52.65 11.08 -2.41
CA ASN A 437 -53.14 9.93 -1.68
C ASN A 437 -53.19 8.63 -2.52
N VAL A 438 -53.26 7.48 -1.82
CA VAL A 438 -54.31 6.43 -1.91
C VAL A 438 -53.79 5.21 -1.11
N ARG A 439 -54.27 5.01 0.13
CA ARG A 439 -55.43 4.20 0.55
C ARG A 439 -55.16 2.68 0.50
N GLU A 440 -54.96 2.12 1.68
CA GLU A 440 -55.12 0.71 2.02
C GLU A 440 -56.49 0.19 1.60
N GLN A 441 -56.54 -1.06 1.10
CA GLN A 441 -57.46 -2.11 1.55
C GLN A 441 -57.28 -3.40 0.74
N GLY A 442 -57.35 -4.54 1.45
CA GLY A 442 -57.97 -5.75 0.91
C GLY A 442 -57.06 -6.89 0.48
N LYS A 443 -56.73 -7.78 1.44
CA LYS A 443 -56.57 -9.23 1.15
C LYS A 443 -57.95 -9.80 0.75
N PRO A 444 -57.97 -10.87 -0.06
CA PRO A 444 -58.32 -12.15 0.53
C PRO A 444 -57.45 -13.33 0.07
N GLN A 445 -57.36 -14.32 0.95
CA GLN A 445 -56.88 -15.67 0.69
C GLN A 445 -57.88 -16.43 -0.19
N THR A 446 -57.39 -17.16 -1.19
CA THR A 446 -57.91 -18.50 -1.50
C THR A 446 -56.83 -19.37 -2.16
N ARG A 447 -56.81 -20.63 -1.72
CA ARG A 447 -56.10 -21.79 -2.26
C ARG A 447 -56.18 -21.89 -3.80
N ILE A 448 -55.08 -22.32 -4.43
CA ILE A 448 -54.79 -23.70 -4.90
C ILE A 448 -53.27 -23.85 -4.99
#